data_AF-A0A093TFB0-F1
#
_entry.id   AF-A0A093TFB0-F1
#
_cell.length_a   1.000
_cell.length_b   1.000
_cell.length_c   1.000
_cell.angle_alpha   90.00
_cell.angle_beta   90.00
_cell.angle_gamma   90.00
#
_symmetry.space_group_name_H-M   'P 1'
#
loop_
_entity.id
_entity.type
_entity.pdbx_description
1 polymer ?
#
loop_
_entity_poly.entity_id
_entity_poly.type
_entity_poly.pdbx_seq_one_letter_code
_entity_poly.pdbx_strand_id
1 'polypeptide(L)'
;MRFRTVVLLAGILNLTGCVVADMDSSNYRYVPWIQVFQKIDSTGQTNIRERKEALYSCGVDRRDNLDDKHWGLNVHRGNETFKESADRNDRIIACMKSKGYKVYGFDQCGPLKKPSGLCPN
;
A
#
# COMPACT_ATOMS: atom_id res chain seq x y z
N MET A 1 -52.94 25.49 -5.33
CA MET A 1 -51.55 25.78 -4.94
C MET A 1 -50.93 24.62 -4.14
N ARG A 2 -50.66 23.47 -4.75
CA ARG A 2 -49.99 22.34 -4.04
C ARG A 2 -48.96 21.55 -4.87
N PHE A 3 -48.80 21.87 -6.16
CA PHE A 3 -47.82 21.21 -7.04
C PHE A 3 -46.43 21.85 -7.03
N ARG A 4 -46.29 23.10 -6.56
CA ARG A 4 -44.99 23.79 -6.53
C ARG A 4 -44.06 23.31 -5.41
N THR A 5 -44.62 22.84 -4.29
CA THR A 5 -43.83 22.46 -3.11
C THR A 5 -43.18 21.08 -3.25
N VAL A 6 -43.77 20.16 -4.03
CA VAL A 6 -43.25 18.80 -4.24
C VAL A 6 -42.01 18.80 -5.16
N VAL A 7 -41.98 19.66 -6.17
CA VAL A 7 -40.84 19.77 -7.10
C VAL A 7 -39.58 20.32 -6.40
N LEU A 8 -39.75 21.23 -5.43
CA LEU A 8 -38.64 21.79 -4.66
C LEU A 8 -37.99 20.77 -3.71
N LEU A 9 -38.76 19.82 -3.16
CA LEU A 9 -38.23 18.78 -2.27
C LEU A 9 -37.48 17.66 -3.01
N ALA A 10 -37.88 17.34 -4.25
CA ALA A 10 -37.17 16.35 -5.08
C ALA A 10 -35.83 16.87 -5.64
N GLY A 11 -35.67 18.19 -5.79
CA GLY A 11 -34.42 18.82 -6.24
C GLY A 11 -33.30 18.76 -5.20
N ILE A 12 -33.64 18.78 -3.91
CA ILE A 12 -32.65 18.80 -2.81
C ILE A 12 -32.02 17.41 -2.60
N LEU A 13 -32.75 16.32 -2.89
CA LEU A 13 -32.25 14.94 -2.79
C LEU A 13 -31.33 14.51 -3.94
N ASN A 14 -31.25 15.28 -5.04
CA ASN A 14 -30.33 15.03 -6.15
C ASN A 14 -28.98 15.76 -6.01
N LEU A 15 -28.81 16.56 -4.95
CA LEU A 15 -27.55 17.28 -4.66
C LEU A 15 -26.61 16.52 -3.73
N THR A 16 -27.01 15.35 -3.20
CA THR A 16 -26.11 14.50 -2.44
C THR A 16 -25.24 13.67 -3.37
N GLY A 17 -24.18 14.32 -3.85
CA GLY A 17 -22.92 13.66 -4.15
C GLY A 17 -22.90 12.82 -5.42
N CYS A 18 -22.66 13.48 -6.56
CA CYS A 18 -21.70 12.89 -7.49
C CYS A 18 -20.38 12.76 -6.72
N VAL A 19 -20.16 11.61 -6.08
CA VAL A 19 -18.83 11.22 -5.62
C VAL A 19 -18.06 11.01 -6.90
N VAL A 20 -17.52 12.09 -7.46
CA VAL A 20 -16.64 12.03 -8.61
C VAL A 20 -15.49 11.18 -8.14
N ALA A 21 -15.40 9.96 -8.66
CA ALA A 21 -14.23 9.13 -8.47
C ALA A 21 -13.04 10.01 -8.79
N ASP A 22 -12.08 10.07 -7.88
CA ASP A 22 -10.87 10.86 -8.03
C ASP A 22 -10.20 10.44 -9.35
N MET A 23 -10.42 11.20 -10.43
CA MET A 23 -9.96 10.86 -11.79
C MET A 23 -8.51 11.30 -12.03
N ASP A 24 -7.85 11.80 -11.00
CA ASP A 24 -6.43 12.10 -11.06
C ASP A 24 -5.63 10.79 -11.05
N SER A 25 -5.28 10.30 -12.23
CA SER A 25 -4.50 9.08 -12.43
C SER A 25 -3.14 9.11 -11.71
N SER A 26 -2.64 10.30 -11.32
CA SER A 26 -1.43 10.41 -10.49
C SER A 26 -1.61 9.88 -9.06
N ASN A 27 -2.85 9.68 -8.61
CA ASN A 27 -3.20 9.15 -7.29
C ASN A 27 -3.15 7.62 -7.18
N TYR A 28 -3.05 6.91 -8.31
CA TYR A 28 -3.07 5.46 -8.41
C TYR A 28 -1.72 4.86 -8.84
N ARG A 29 -0.61 5.52 -8.48
CA ARG A 29 0.71 4.94 -8.67
C ARG A 29 0.95 3.85 -7.63
N TYR A 30 1.57 2.76 -8.06
CA TYR A 30 2.08 1.74 -7.16
C TYR A 30 3.02 2.39 -6.14
N VAL A 31 2.75 2.14 -4.87
CA VAL A 31 3.64 2.48 -3.77
C VAL A 31 4.96 1.72 -3.93
N PRO A 32 6.11 2.30 -3.57
CA PRO A 32 7.36 1.54 -3.41
C PRO A 32 7.14 0.25 -2.63
N TRP A 33 7.81 -0.83 -3.05
CA TRP A 33 7.61 -2.18 -2.52
C TRP A 33 7.85 -2.25 -1.00
N ILE A 34 8.78 -1.45 -0.46
CA ILE A 34 9.03 -1.38 0.98
C ILE A 34 7.81 -0.90 1.78
N GLN A 35 6.94 -0.08 1.18
CA GLN A 35 5.80 0.53 1.84
C GLN A 35 4.65 -0.44 2.09
N VAL A 36 4.62 -1.58 1.38
CA VAL A 36 3.59 -2.59 1.62
C VAL A 36 3.79 -3.33 2.96
N PHE A 37 4.98 -3.23 3.55
CA PHE A 37 5.26 -3.72 4.90
C PHE A 37 4.90 -2.65 5.93
N GLN A 38 3.86 -2.92 6.70
CA GLN A 38 3.30 -1.99 7.69
C GLN A 38 3.23 -2.69 9.04
N LYS A 39 3.76 -2.06 10.08
CA LYS A 39 3.66 -2.57 11.44
C LYS A 39 2.20 -2.48 11.90
N ILE A 40 1.70 -3.53 12.54
CA ILE A 40 0.27 -3.67 12.85
C ILE A 40 -0.22 -2.55 13.79
N ASP A 41 0.58 -2.16 14.77
CA ASP A 41 0.28 -1.13 15.78
C ASP A 41 0.42 0.32 15.26
N SER A 42 1.02 0.50 14.09
CA SER A 42 1.35 1.79 13.49
C SER A 42 1.17 1.74 11.97
N THR A 43 0.08 1.09 11.54
CA THR A 43 -0.28 1.02 10.12
C THR A 43 -0.45 2.44 9.59
N GLY A 44 0.32 2.76 8.56
CA GLY A 44 0.37 4.07 7.94
C GLY A 44 1.30 5.10 8.54
N GLN A 45 1.91 4.77 9.65
CA GLN A 45 2.95 5.56 10.31
C GLN A 45 4.14 4.68 10.69
N THR A 46 4.30 3.57 9.97
CA THR A 46 5.37 2.59 10.24
C THR A 46 6.72 3.27 10.10
N ASN A 47 7.54 3.14 11.13
CA ASN A 47 8.87 3.73 11.18
C ASN A 47 9.76 3.19 10.05
N ILE A 48 10.26 4.10 9.20
CA ILE A 48 11.03 3.75 8.00
C ILE A 48 12.33 3.02 8.35
N ARG A 49 13.04 3.46 9.40
CA ARG A 49 14.32 2.86 9.80
C ARG A 49 14.13 1.47 10.38
N GLU A 50 13.16 1.30 11.26
CA GLU A 50 12.85 0.01 11.87
C GLU A 50 12.39 -1.01 10.83
N ARG A 51 11.59 -0.58 9.86
CA ARG A 51 11.14 -1.42 8.74
C ARG A 51 12.31 -1.92 7.90
N LYS A 52 13.25 -1.05 7.55
CA LYS A 52 14.46 -1.43 6.79
C LYS A 52 15.29 -2.45 7.55
N GLU A 53 15.58 -2.18 8.82
CA GLU A 53 16.37 -3.11 9.62
C GLU A 53 15.65 -4.44 9.82
N ALA A 54 14.33 -4.43 9.98
CA ALA A 54 13.54 -5.66 10.03
C ALA A 54 13.68 -6.47 8.74
N LEU A 55 13.56 -5.84 7.57
CA LEU A 55 13.73 -6.49 6.27
C LEU A 55 15.13 -7.09 6.10
N TYR A 56 16.19 -6.34 6.43
CA TYR A 56 17.55 -6.87 6.39
C TYR A 56 17.74 -8.04 7.36
N SER A 57 17.20 -7.93 8.59
CA SER A 57 17.25 -9.03 9.56
C SER A 57 16.45 -10.26 9.12
N CYS A 58 15.48 -10.09 8.20
CA CYS A 58 14.69 -11.16 7.61
C CYS A 58 15.32 -11.78 6.36
N GLY A 59 16.51 -11.35 5.95
CA GLY A 59 17.27 -11.97 4.85
C GLY A 59 17.27 -11.18 3.54
N VAL A 60 16.77 -9.93 3.53
CA VAL A 60 17.07 -9.00 2.43
C VAL A 60 18.57 -8.65 2.49
N ASP A 61 19.23 -8.56 1.33
CA ASP A 61 20.67 -8.30 1.28
C ASP A 61 20.92 -6.85 1.73
N ARG A 62 21.88 -6.62 2.62
CA ARG A 62 22.23 -5.27 3.10
C ARG A 62 22.81 -4.38 2.00
N ARG A 63 23.21 -4.95 0.86
CA ARG A 63 23.62 -4.20 -0.34
C ARG A 63 22.42 -3.65 -1.12
N ASP A 64 21.22 -4.17 -0.90
CA ASP A 64 20.01 -3.69 -1.57
C ASP A 64 19.61 -2.31 -1.03
N ASN A 65 19.39 -1.37 -1.95
CA ASN A 65 18.80 -0.07 -1.63
C ASN A 65 17.27 -0.18 -1.57
N LEU A 66 16.71 -0.29 -0.37
CA LEU A 66 15.27 -0.46 -0.17
C LEU A 66 14.45 0.82 -0.45
N ASP A 67 15.11 1.96 -0.65
CA ASP A 67 14.47 3.22 -1.07
C ASP A 67 14.37 3.35 -2.60
N ASP A 68 15.00 2.45 -3.36
CA ASP A 68 14.87 2.44 -4.81
C ASP A 68 13.43 2.09 -5.19
N LYS A 69 12.84 2.91 -6.07
CA LYS A 69 11.49 2.70 -6.61
C LYS A 69 11.37 1.40 -7.40
N HIS A 70 12.50 0.85 -7.86
CA HIS A 70 12.57 -0.40 -8.58
C HIS A 70 12.93 -1.60 -7.70
N TRP A 71 13.23 -1.39 -6.41
CA TRP A 71 13.47 -2.49 -5.49
C TRP A 71 12.17 -3.26 -5.21
N GLY A 72 12.28 -4.58 -5.08
CA GLY A 72 11.19 -5.47 -4.68
C GLY A 72 11.69 -6.89 -4.46
N LEU A 73 10.92 -7.72 -3.74
CA LEU A 73 11.34 -9.10 -3.46
C LEU A 73 11.33 -10.00 -4.70
N ASN A 74 10.59 -9.61 -5.74
CA ASN A 74 10.52 -10.33 -7.01
C ASN A 74 11.73 -10.09 -7.92
N VAL A 75 12.72 -9.29 -7.50
CA VAL A 75 13.97 -9.12 -8.26
C VAL A 75 14.74 -10.45 -8.27
N HIS A 76 15.13 -10.85 -9.47
CA HIS A 76 15.89 -12.08 -9.69
C HIS A 76 17.34 -11.87 -9.26
N ARG A 77 17.91 -12.80 -8.47
CA ARG A 77 19.31 -12.72 -8.04
C ARG A 77 20.14 -13.77 -8.76
N GLY A 78 21.02 -13.32 -9.65
CA GLY A 78 21.96 -14.20 -10.37
C GLY A 78 21.24 -15.27 -11.18
N ASN A 79 21.59 -16.53 -10.92
CA ASN A 79 21.06 -17.73 -11.60
C ASN A 79 20.02 -18.48 -10.76
N GLU A 80 19.35 -17.81 -9.81
CA GLU A 80 18.27 -18.45 -9.05
C GLU A 80 17.20 -19.03 -9.98
N THR A 81 16.51 -20.05 -9.52
CA THR A 81 15.28 -20.53 -10.16
C THR A 81 14.09 -19.72 -9.66
N PHE A 82 12.96 -19.77 -10.40
CA PHE A 82 11.71 -19.19 -9.93
C PHE A 82 11.28 -19.74 -8.57
N LYS A 83 11.51 -21.04 -8.33
CA LYS A 83 11.20 -21.69 -7.06
C LYS A 83 12.05 -21.13 -5.92
N GLU A 84 13.36 -20.96 -6.11
CA GLU A 84 14.24 -20.41 -5.08
C GLU A 84 13.88 -18.95 -4.74
N SER A 85 13.51 -18.16 -5.75
CA SER A 85 13.02 -16.80 -5.55
C SER A 85 11.71 -16.76 -4.76
N ALA A 86 10.74 -17.63 -5.11
CA ALA A 86 9.49 -17.76 -4.36
C ALA A 86 9.74 -18.19 -2.90
N ASP A 87 10.53 -19.24 -2.70
CA ASP A 87 10.86 -19.77 -1.36
C ASP A 87 11.58 -18.71 -0.52
N ARG A 88 12.45 -17.88 -1.11
CA ARG A 88 13.08 -16.74 -0.42
C ARG A 88 12.06 -15.70 0.00
N ASN A 89 11.16 -15.33 -0.89
CA ASN A 89 10.17 -14.29 -0.62
C ASN A 89 9.21 -14.74 0.49
N ASP A 90 8.78 -16.00 0.49
CA ASP A 90 7.95 -16.57 1.54
C ASP A 90 8.65 -16.54 2.91
N ARG A 91 9.94 -16.88 2.96
CA ARG A 91 10.73 -16.77 4.21
C ARG A 91 10.80 -15.33 4.73
N ILE A 92 11.06 -14.36 3.86
CA ILE A 92 11.14 -12.94 4.24
C ILE A 92 9.77 -12.46 4.75
N ILE A 93 8.69 -12.77 4.02
CA ILE A 93 7.32 -12.38 4.40
C ILE A 93 6.92 -13.02 5.73
N ALA A 94 7.20 -14.30 5.93
CA ALA A 94 6.92 -15.00 7.18
C ALA A 94 7.68 -14.37 8.36
N CYS A 95 8.96 -14.03 8.17
CA CYS A 95 9.77 -13.35 9.17
C CYS A 95 9.24 -11.93 9.49
N MET A 96 8.82 -11.18 8.49
CA MET A 96 8.21 -9.86 8.71
C MET A 96 6.91 -10.00 9.51
N LYS A 97 6.08 -10.99 9.19
CA LYS A 97 4.86 -11.30 9.93
C LYS A 97 5.14 -11.65 11.40
N SER A 98 6.15 -12.48 11.68
CA SER A 98 6.50 -12.82 13.06
C SER A 98 7.03 -11.62 13.86
N LYS A 99 7.63 -10.63 13.18
CA LYS A 99 8.03 -9.34 13.77
C LYS A 99 6.87 -8.33 13.93
N GLY A 100 5.63 -8.74 13.65
CA GLY A 100 4.45 -7.89 13.82
C GLY A 100 4.16 -6.95 12.66
N TYR A 101 4.67 -7.26 11.46
CA TYR A 101 4.30 -6.56 10.24
C TYR A 101 3.16 -7.27 9.52
N LYS A 102 2.25 -6.49 8.96
CA LYS A 102 1.32 -6.92 7.92
C LYS A 102 1.90 -6.54 6.56
N VAL A 103 1.78 -7.46 5.60
CA VAL A 103 2.18 -7.25 4.20
C VAL A 103 0.90 -7.06 3.40
N TYR A 104 0.68 -5.85 2.92
CA TYR A 104 -0.48 -5.50 2.12
C TYR A 104 -0.25 -5.80 0.64
N GLY A 105 -1.32 -6.11 -0.09
CA GLY A 105 -1.30 -6.07 -1.56
C GLY A 105 -1.21 -4.62 -2.03
N PHE A 106 -0.62 -4.40 -3.20
CA PHE A 106 -0.55 -3.07 -3.81
C PHE A 106 -1.94 -2.45 -4.07
N ASP A 107 -2.92 -3.29 -4.37
CA ASP A 107 -4.33 -2.95 -4.55
C ASP A 107 -5.03 -2.58 -3.23
N GLN A 108 -4.47 -3.01 -2.10
CA GLN A 108 -4.97 -2.72 -0.76
C GLN A 108 -4.43 -1.40 -0.20
N CYS A 109 -3.46 -0.82 -0.90
CA CYS A 109 -2.89 0.47 -0.57
C CYS A 109 -3.83 1.60 -1.01
N GLY A 110 -4.08 2.55 -0.12
CA GLY A 110 -4.90 3.72 -0.40
C GLY A 110 -4.22 4.63 -1.43
N PRO A 111 -5.00 5.44 -2.18
CA PRO A 111 -4.42 6.39 -3.13
C PRO A 111 -3.50 7.38 -2.42
N LEU A 112 -2.37 7.72 -3.06
CA LEU A 112 -1.26 8.48 -2.45
C LEU A 112 -1.69 9.80 -1.80
N LYS A 113 -2.73 10.45 -2.32
CA LYS A 113 -3.23 11.76 -1.84
C LYS A 113 -4.38 11.68 -0.84
N LYS A 114 -4.89 10.49 -0.48
CA LYS A 114 -5.94 10.37 0.55
C LYS A 114 -5.35 10.22 1.96
N PRO A 115 -5.95 10.83 2.98
CA PRO A 115 -5.43 10.87 4.36
C PRO A 115 -5.55 9.54 5.10
N SER A 116 -5.80 8.43 4.40
CA SER A 116 -5.99 7.12 5.04
C SER A 116 -4.74 6.62 5.75
N GLY A 117 -3.55 7.09 5.34
CA GLY A 117 -2.31 6.54 5.84
C GLY A 117 -2.10 5.08 5.41
N LEU A 118 -3.00 4.41 4.67
CA LEU A 118 -2.79 3.01 4.33
C LEU A 118 -1.89 2.89 3.10
N CYS A 119 -0.62 2.58 3.35
CA CYS A 119 0.54 2.53 2.42
C CYS A 119 1.18 3.83 1.87
N PRO A 120 0.98 5.06 2.35
CA PRO A 120 1.97 6.10 2.20
C PRO A 120 3.03 5.95 3.31
N ASN A 121 4.25 5.66 2.89
CA ASN A 121 5.43 6.30 3.47
C ASN A 121 6.54 6.34 2.44
#